data_AF-V7AMI0-F1
#
_entry.id   AF-V7AMI0-F1
#
_cell.length_a   1.000
_cell.length_b   1.000
_cell.length_c   1.000
_cell.angle_alpha   90.00
_cell.angle_beta   90.00
_cell.angle_gamma   90.00
#
_symmetry.space_group_name_H-M   'P 1'
#
loop_
_entity.id
_entity.type
_entity.pdbx_description
1 polymer ?
#
loop_
_entity_poly.entity_id
_entity_poly.type
_entity_poly.pdbx_seq_one_letter_code
_entity_poly.pdbx_strand_id
1 'polypeptide(L)'
;FYILDSTDRVRSNGSTQIHDCQAEYTIPRNHDSDSPHVKKANIPMTKGGYLVYGTAHMHTGVVNTTLYGQDGRVLCTSNPKYGTGKEAGNEKGYLVGMSVCYPKPGSIKIKDGEVLTLESIYENKFRTGAIGHFYIYLADQIPKKDLNI
;
A
#
# COMPACT_ATOMS: atom_id res chain seq x y z
N PHE A 1 -11.64 -8.73 -1.75
CA PHE A 1 -10.32 -8.39 -1.18
C PHE A 1 -9.38 -8.10 -2.35
N TYR A 2 -8.37 -7.24 -2.16
CA TYR A 2 -7.35 -6.96 -3.17
C TYR A 2 -5.97 -7.01 -2.55
N ILE A 3 -5.00 -7.46 -3.34
CA ILE A 3 -3.57 -7.30 -3.08
C ILE A 3 -3.07 -6.32 -4.13
N LEU A 4 -2.59 -5.17 -3.69
CA LEU A 4 -2.04 -4.12 -4.51
C LEU A 4 -0.51 -4.17 -4.41
N ASP A 5 0.16 -3.76 -5.48
CA ASP A 5 1.62 -3.79 -5.58
C ASP A 5 2.15 -2.47 -6.13
N SER A 6 3.00 -1.78 -5.38
CA SER A 6 3.62 -0.52 -5.82
C SER A 6 4.59 -0.70 -7.00
N THR A 7 4.95 -1.94 -7.34
CA THR A 7 5.76 -2.29 -8.50
C THR A 7 4.95 -2.60 -9.75
N ASP A 8 3.63 -2.67 -9.64
CA ASP A 8 2.73 -3.02 -10.75
C ASP A 8 2.87 -2.04 -11.92
N ARG A 9 3.03 -2.60 -13.12
CA ARG A 9 3.08 -1.86 -14.39
C ARG A 9 1.83 -2.15 -15.18
N VAL A 10 0.73 -1.53 -14.76
CA VAL A 10 -0.58 -1.70 -15.41
C VAL A 10 -0.50 -1.30 -16.88
N ARG A 11 -0.95 -2.20 -17.75
CA ARG A 11 -1.10 -1.97 -19.20
C ARG A 11 -2.53 -2.32 -19.62
N SER A 12 -3.00 -1.73 -20.71
CA SER A 12 -4.29 -2.07 -21.32
C SER A 12 -4.10 -2.79 -22.64
N ASN A 13 -4.81 -3.90 -22.84
CA ASN A 13 -4.98 -4.52 -24.14
C ASN A 13 -6.47 -4.50 -24.50
N GLY A 14 -6.90 -3.46 -25.22
CA GLY A 14 -8.32 -3.18 -25.44
C GLY A 14 -9.04 -2.87 -24.14
N SER A 15 -10.05 -3.67 -23.79
CA SER A 15 -10.83 -3.54 -22.56
C SER A 15 -10.22 -4.27 -21.35
N THR A 16 -9.16 -5.07 -21.54
CA THR A 16 -8.57 -5.87 -20.47
C THR A 16 -7.36 -5.16 -19.86
N GLN A 17 -7.36 -5.07 -18.53
CA GLN A 17 -6.20 -4.61 -17.76
C GLN A 17 -5.23 -5.78 -17.52
N ILE A 18 -3.95 -5.53 -17.76
CA ILE A 18 -2.87 -6.48 -17.55
C ILE A 18 -1.99 -5.92 -16.44
N HIS A 19 -1.85 -6.69 -15.37
CA HIS A 19 -0.99 -6.39 -14.24
C HIS A 19 0.35 -7.08 -14.41
N ASP A 20 1.43 -6.36 -14.12
CA ASP A 20 2.83 -6.82 -14.22
C ASP A 20 3.50 -6.47 -12.89
N CYS A 21 3.10 -7.24 -11.87
CA CYS A 21 3.54 -7.13 -10.49
C CYS A 21 4.87 -7.86 -10.29
N GLN A 22 5.84 -7.21 -9.67
CA GLN A 22 7.12 -7.82 -9.31
C GLN A 22 7.13 -8.30 -7.86
N ALA A 23 6.23 -7.78 -7.01
CA ALA A 23 6.17 -7.89 -5.55
C ALA A 23 7.42 -7.37 -4.86
N GLU A 24 8.57 -7.99 -5.14
CA GLU A 24 9.88 -7.62 -4.66
C GLU A 24 10.70 -6.91 -5.73
N TYR A 25 11.58 -6.00 -5.30
CA TYR A 25 12.45 -5.27 -6.21
C TYR A 25 13.73 -4.82 -5.50
N THR A 26 14.72 -4.47 -6.34
CA THR A 26 15.99 -3.89 -5.89
C THR A 26 15.94 -2.37 -6.07
N ILE A 27 16.27 -1.64 -5.02
CA ILE A 27 16.42 -0.19 -5.04
C ILE A 27 17.79 0.14 -5.66
N PRO A 28 17.84 0.91 -6.76
CA PRO A 28 19.09 1.25 -7.42
C PRO A 28 19.96 2.14 -6.53
N ARG A 29 21.28 2.01 -6.69
CA ARG A 29 22.26 2.84 -5.97
C ARG A 29 22.16 4.27 -6.47
N ASN A 30 21.69 5.17 -5.61
CA ASN A 30 21.80 6.61 -5.86
C ASN A 30 23.13 7.10 -5.25
N HIS A 31 24.08 7.50 -6.08
CA HIS A 31 25.44 7.85 -5.63
C HIS A 31 25.53 9.24 -4.97
N ASP A 32 24.52 10.09 -5.18
CA ASP A 32 24.56 11.51 -4.81
C ASP A 32 23.46 11.94 -3.81
N SER A 33 22.65 11.01 -3.29
CA SER A 33 21.51 11.39 -2.44
C SER A 33 21.14 10.36 -1.38
N ASP A 34 21.06 10.82 -0.13
CA ASP A 34 20.49 10.09 1.00
C ASP A 34 18.94 10.14 1.03
N SER A 35 18.31 10.72 0.00
CA SER A 35 16.85 10.80 -0.10
C SER A 35 16.19 9.40 -0.10
N PRO A 36 15.08 9.21 0.61
CA PRO A 36 14.29 7.98 0.53
C PRO A 36 13.91 7.62 -0.91
N HIS A 37 13.92 6.33 -1.21
CA HIS A 37 13.44 5.81 -2.48
C HIS A 37 11.92 5.72 -2.46
N VAL A 38 11.29 6.27 -3.50
CA VAL A 38 9.83 6.27 -3.66
C VAL A 38 9.46 5.38 -4.84
N LYS A 39 8.55 4.44 -4.61
CA LYS A 39 8.00 3.54 -5.62
C LYS A 39 6.49 3.72 -5.69
N LYS A 40 5.95 3.94 -6.90
CA LYS A 40 4.52 4.19 -7.12
C LYS A 40 3.96 3.29 -8.22
N ALA A 41 2.71 2.87 -8.04
CA ALA A 41 1.87 2.30 -9.08
C ALA A 41 0.49 2.97 -9.08
N ASN A 42 -0.09 3.14 -10.26
CA ASN A 42 -1.45 3.60 -10.46
C ASN A 42 -2.31 2.41 -10.89
N ILE A 43 -3.24 2.01 -10.03
CA ILE A 43 -3.96 0.75 -10.11
C ILE A 43 -5.45 1.05 -10.28
N PRO A 44 -6.00 0.89 -11.50
CA PRO A 44 -7.44 1.05 -11.73
C PRO A 44 -8.21 -0.10 -11.08
N MET A 45 -9.23 0.24 -10.30
CA MET A 45 -10.05 -0.75 -9.62
C MET A 45 -11.14 -1.29 -10.54
N THR A 46 -11.11 -2.58 -10.87
CA THR A 46 -12.17 -3.21 -11.67
C THR A 46 -13.53 -3.12 -10.97
N LYS A 47 -13.54 -3.27 -9.65
CA LYS A 47 -14.72 -3.10 -8.80
C LYS A 47 -14.32 -2.36 -7.53
N GLY A 48 -15.03 -1.29 -7.23
CA GLY A 48 -14.88 -0.51 -6.02
C GLY A 48 -15.66 -1.09 -4.85
N GLY A 49 -15.87 -0.28 -3.82
CA GLY A 49 -16.58 -0.65 -2.60
C GLY A 49 -16.21 0.26 -1.43
N TYR A 50 -16.76 -0.03 -0.26
CA TYR A 50 -16.39 0.66 0.96
C TYR A 50 -15.13 0.04 1.54
N LEU A 51 -14.09 0.84 1.75
CA LEU A 51 -12.88 0.38 2.42
C LEU A 51 -13.21 0.06 3.87
N VAL A 52 -12.93 -1.16 4.31
CA VAL A 52 -13.16 -1.60 5.71
C VAL A 52 -11.88 -2.00 6.42
N TYR A 53 -10.83 -2.28 5.65
CA TYR A 53 -9.52 -2.67 6.16
C TYR A 53 -8.44 -2.34 5.13
N GLY A 54 -7.31 -1.81 5.59
CA GLY A 54 -6.12 -1.64 4.78
C GLY A 54 -4.85 -1.87 5.60
N THR A 55 -3.85 -2.58 5.05
CA THR A 55 -2.53 -2.68 5.66
C THR A 55 -1.47 -2.95 4.60
N ALA A 56 -0.27 -2.42 4.80
CA ALA A 56 0.88 -2.84 4.01
C ALA A 56 1.48 -4.13 4.57
N HIS A 57 2.17 -4.88 3.72
CA HIS A 57 3.15 -5.89 4.12
C HIS A 57 4.47 -5.51 3.50
N MET A 58 5.44 -5.22 4.36
CA MET A 58 6.69 -4.60 3.97
C MET A 58 7.86 -5.34 4.61
N HIS A 59 9.05 -5.18 4.03
CA HIS A 59 10.32 -5.61 4.63
C HIS A 59 11.03 -4.43 5.32
N THR A 60 12.01 -4.75 6.16
CA THR A 60 12.86 -3.78 6.88
C THR A 60 13.41 -2.70 5.95
N GLY A 61 13.32 -1.45 6.39
CA GLY A 61 13.76 -0.29 5.63
C GLY A 61 12.65 0.54 5.03
N VAL A 62 11.40 0.07 5.09
CA VAL A 62 10.25 0.89 4.73
C VAL A 62 10.12 2.07 5.72
N VAL A 63 9.81 3.25 5.19
CA VAL A 63 9.47 4.44 5.96
C VAL A 63 7.96 4.47 6.20
N ASN A 64 7.17 4.31 5.14
CA ASN A 64 5.72 4.10 5.18
C ASN A 64 5.21 3.63 3.81
N THR A 65 3.92 3.32 3.77
CA THR A 65 3.20 3.06 2.53
C THR A 65 1.84 3.71 2.58
N THR A 66 1.50 4.48 1.55
CA THR A 66 0.22 5.19 1.50
C THR A 66 -0.55 4.81 0.25
N LEU A 67 -1.83 4.52 0.44
CA LEU A 67 -2.81 4.32 -0.62
C LEU A 67 -3.64 5.60 -0.76
N TYR A 68 -3.66 6.16 -1.97
CA TYR A 68 -4.38 7.37 -2.31
C TYR A 68 -5.53 7.06 -3.27
N GLY A 69 -6.62 7.82 -3.15
CA GLY A 69 -7.68 7.88 -4.14
C GLY A 69 -7.27 8.71 -5.35
N GLN A 70 -8.03 8.62 -6.43
CA GLN A 70 -7.72 9.32 -7.68
C GLN A 70 -7.68 10.85 -7.54
N ASP A 71 -8.42 11.38 -6.57
CA ASP A 71 -8.49 12.79 -6.19
C ASP A 71 -7.35 13.22 -5.23
N GLY A 72 -6.39 12.33 -4.95
CA GLY A 72 -5.25 12.58 -4.07
C GLY A 72 -5.57 12.44 -2.58
N ARG A 73 -6.81 12.11 -2.19
CA ARG A 73 -7.14 11.89 -0.78
C ARG A 73 -6.42 10.65 -0.26
N VAL A 74 -5.98 10.70 1.00
CA VAL A 74 -5.40 9.54 1.68
C VAL A 74 -6.52 8.56 2.04
N LEU A 75 -6.44 7.33 1.54
CA LEU A 75 -7.37 6.25 1.91
C LEU A 75 -6.84 5.47 3.10
N CYS A 76 -5.54 5.20 3.12
CA CYS A 76 -4.87 4.55 4.23
C CYS A 76 -3.35 4.79 4.16
N THR A 77 -2.75 5.17 5.28
CA THR A 77 -1.29 5.15 5.47
C THR A 77 -0.93 4.06 6.46
N SER A 78 -0.11 3.12 6.01
CA SER A 78 0.42 2.02 6.81
C SER A 78 1.86 2.33 7.19
N ASN A 79 2.11 2.51 8.48
CA ASN A 79 3.41 2.86 9.04
C ASN A 79 4.09 1.63 9.66
N PRO A 80 5.42 1.54 9.57
CA PRO A 80 6.18 0.44 10.17
C PRO A 80 6.22 0.52 11.69
N LYS A 81 6.26 -0.64 12.32
CA LYS A 81 6.67 -0.81 13.72
C LYS A 81 8.02 -1.52 13.73
N TYR A 82 9.05 -0.84 14.21
CA TYR A 82 10.38 -1.42 14.36
C TYR A 82 10.59 -1.98 15.77
N GLY A 83 11.25 -3.13 15.86
CA GLY A 83 11.62 -3.75 17.12
C GLY A 83 12.67 -2.92 17.86
N THR A 84 12.74 -3.13 19.18
CA THR A 84 13.63 -2.37 20.08
C THR A 84 14.45 -3.25 21.03
N GLY A 85 14.15 -4.55 21.07
CA GLY A 85 14.73 -5.54 21.99
C GLY A 85 15.62 -6.57 21.29
N LYS A 86 15.78 -7.72 21.96
CA LYS A 86 16.59 -8.86 21.47
C LYS A 86 15.77 -10.14 21.29
N GLU A 87 14.52 -10.11 21.70
CA GLU A 87 13.61 -11.27 21.62
C GLU A 87 13.08 -11.45 20.20
N ALA A 88 12.75 -12.69 19.85
CA ALA A 88 12.14 -13.03 18.58
C ALA A 88 10.84 -12.23 18.35
N GLY A 89 10.75 -11.51 17.23
CA GLY A 89 9.62 -10.65 16.90
C GLY A 89 9.65 -9.24 17.53
N ASN A 90 10.74 -8.87 18.20
CA ASN A 90 11.00 -7.51 18.71
C ASN A 90 12.46 -7.09 18.52
N GLU A 91 13.17 -7.65 17.55
CA GLU A 91 14.60 -7.41 17.35
C GLU A 91 14.87 -5.96 16.95
N LYS A 92 15.85 -5.34 17.61
CA LYS A 92 16.20 -3.94 17.39
C LYS A 92 16.56 -3.67 15.92
N GLY A 93 15.82 -2.75 15.30
CA GLY A 93 16.05 -2.34 13.92
C GLY A 93 15.42 -3.23 12.85
N TYR A 94 14.74 -4.31 13.24
CA TYR A 94 13.94 -5.13 12.33
C TYR A 94 12.51 -4.61 12.28
N LEU A 95 11.88 -4.71 11.11
CA LEU A 95 10.47 -4.47 10.99
C LEU A 95 9.71 -5.63 11.62
N VAL A 96 8.86 -5.33 12.61
CA VAL A 96 8.10 -6.33 13.37
C VAL A 96 6.59 -6.21 13.18
N GLY A 97 6.15 -5.24 12.37
CA GLY A 97 4.75 -5.11 11.98
C GLY A 97 4.48 -3.84 11.18
N MET A 98 3.27 -3.76 10.64
CA MET A 98 2.73 -2.59 9.95
C MET A 98 1.43 -2.16 10.61
N SER A 99 1.16 -0.85 10.66
CA SER A 99 -0.09 -0.33 11.19
C SER A 99 -1.24 -0.60 10.24
N VAL A 100 -2.40 -0.92 10.80
CA VAL A 100 -3.61 -1.20 10.03
C VAL A 100 -4.54 0.01 10.03
N CYS A 101 -5.19 0.27 8.91
CA CYS A 101 -6.30 1.21 8.81
C CYS A 101 -7.63 0.49 8.97
N TYR A 102 -8.41 0.91 9.96
CA TYR A 102 -9.81 0.55 10.15
C TYR A 102 -10.66 1.81 10.01
N PRO A 103 -10.99 2.24 8.77
CA PRO A 103 -11.82 3.42 8.58
C PRO A 103 -13.20 3.22 9.21
N LYS A 104 -13.84 4.32 9.62
CA LYS A 104 -15.23 4.28 10.07
C LYS A 104 -16.08 3.66 8.93
N PRO A 105 -16.95 2.67 9.21
CA PRO A 105 -17.82 2.10 8.18
C PRO A 105 -18.53 3.19 7.38
N GLY A 106 -18.46 3.12 6.05
CA GLY A 106 -19.07 4.09 5.13
C GLY A 106 -18.33 5.40 4.91
N SER A 107 -17.28 5.70 5.66
CA SER A 107 -16.52 6.95 5.50
C SER A 107 -15.69 7.00 4.21
N ILE A 108 -15.25 5.85 3.70
CA ILE A 108 -14.38 5.77 2.52
C ILE A 108 -15.03 4.87 1.48
N LYS A 109 -15.53 5.48 0.41
CA LYS A 109 -15.99 4.76 -0.78
C LYS A 109 -14.96 4.88 -1.90
N ILE A 110 -14.63 3.76 -2.52
CA ILE A 110 -13.85 3.66 -3.75
C ILE A 110 -14.84 3.33 -4.87
N LYS A 111 -14.78 4.04 -6.00
CA LYS A 111 -15.68 3.85 -7.13
C LYS A 111 -15.17 2.75 -8.07
N ASP A 112 -16.09 2.14 -8.82
CA ASP A 112 -15.72 1.28 -9.94
C ASP A 112 -14.92 2.11 -10.97
N GLY A 113 -13.79 1.57 -11.40
CA GLY A 113 -12.86 2.25 -12.30
C GLY A 113 -12.00 3.34 -11.66
N GLU A 114 -12.15 3.65 -10.36
CA GLU A 114 -11.29 4.63 -9.68
C GLU A 114 -9.83 4.16 -9.73
N VAL A 115 -8.93 5.06 -10.09
CA VAL A 115 -7.49 4.79 -10.12
C VAL A 115 -6.89 5.08 -8.75
N LEU A 116 -6.43 4.06 -8.06
CA LEU A 116 -5.74 4.20 -6.79
C LEU A 116 -4.25 4.36 -7.03
N THR A 117 -3.59 5.24 -6.27
CA THR A 117 -2.13 5.34 -6.28
C THR A 117 -1.58 4.69 -5.02
N LEU A 118 -0.76 3.65 -5.19
CA LEU A 118 -0.02 3.05 -4.08
C LEU A 118 1.41 3.58 -4.09
N GLU A 119 1.83 4.21 -2.99
CA GLU A 119 3.17 4.76 -2.80
C GLU A 119 3.88 4.04 -1.66
N SER A 120 5.02 3.43 -1.96
CA SER A 120 5.94 2.81 -0.99
C SER A 120 7.19 3.66 -0.87
N ILE A 121 7.56 4.02 0.35
CA ILE A 121 8.76 4.81 0.63
C ILE A 121 9.73 3.95 1.44
N TYR A 122 10.96 3.83 0.97
CA TYR A 122 12.04 3.07 1.59
C TYR A 122 13.25 3.96 1.86
N GLU A 123 13.96 3.72 2.96
CA GLU A 123 15.27 4.32 3.18
C GLU A 123 16.28 3.77 2.15
N ASN A 124 17.08 4.65 1.55
CA ASN A 124 18.01 4.29 0.45
C ASN A 124 19.16 3.35 0.87
N LYS A 125 19.38 3.20 2.18
CA LYS A 125 20.38 2.26 2.71
C LYS A 125 19.96 0.79 2.56
N PHE A 126 18.66 0.51 2.49
CA PHE A 126 18.13 -0.82 2.21
C PHE A 126 17.89 -0.97 0.73
N ARG A 127 18.47 -2.01 0.12
CA ARG A 127 18.53 -2.08 -1.35
C ARG A 127 17.91 -3.32 -1.94
N THR A 128 18.10 -4.47 -1.32
CA THR A 128 17.61 -5.74 -1.82
C THR A 128 16.44 -6.21 -0.96
N GLY A 129 15.50 -6.91 -1.59
CA GLY A 129 14.32 -7.41 -0.90
C GLY A 129 13.39 -6.30 -0.42
N ALA A 130 13.32 -5.16 -1.10
CA ALA A 130 12.20 -4.24 -0.90
C ALA A 130 10.94 -4.90 -1.47
N ILE A 131 9.81 -4.77 -0.79
CA ILE A 131 8.53 -5.33 -1.24
C ILE A 131 7.50 -4.20 -1.36
N GLY A 132 6.51 -4.38 -2.21
CA GLY A 132 5.52 -3.36 -2.57
C GLY A 132 4.08 -3.68 -2.17
N HIS A 133 3.84 -4.64 -1.28
CA HIS A 133 2.49 -5.18 -1.05
C HIS A 133 1.61 -4.33 -0.13
N PHE A 134 0.34 -4.23 -0.52
CA PHE A 134 -0.71 -3.59 0.25
C PHE A 134 -2.04 -4.34 0.12
N TYR A 135 -2.61 -4.74 1.25
CA TYR A 135 -3.89 -5.44 1.29
C TYR A 135 -5.02 -4.47 1.58
N ILE A 136 -6.11 -4.56 0.81
CA ILE A 136 -7.37 -3.88 1.12
C ILE A 136 -8.55 -4.82 1.07
N TYR A 137 -9.50 -4.60 1.96
CA TYR A 137 -10.76 -5.32 2.00
C TYR A 137 -11.85 -4.30 1.77
N LEU A 138 -12.68 -4.60 0.77
CA LEU A 138 -13.80 -3.77 0.36
C LEU A 138 -15.10 -4.51 0.65
N ALA A 139 -16.08 -3.79 1.17
CA ALA A 139 -17.46 -4.24 1.28
C ALA A 139 -18.29 -3.62 0.15
N ASP A 140 -19.05 -4.43 -0.59
CA ASP A 140 -19.95 -3.94 -1.65
C ASP A 140 -21.05 -3.03 -1.06
N GLN A 141 -21.55 -3.41 0.11
CA GLN A 141 -22.61 -2.74 0.85
C GLN A 141 -22.23 -2.66 2.32
N ILE A 142 -22.78 -1.67 2.99
CA ILE A 142 -22.65 -1.45 4.44
C ILE A 142 -24.04 -1.19 5.01
N PRO A 143 -24.30 -1.52 6.28
CA PRO A 143 -25.60 -1.28 6.89
C PRO A 143 -26.02 0.18 6.76
N LYS A 144 -27.30 0.43 6.45
CA LYS A 144 -27.85 1.79 6.26
C LYS A 144 -27.58 2.73 7.45
N LYS A 145 -27.54 2.19 8.66
CA LYS A 145 -27.22 2.95 9.88
C LYS A 145 -25.79 3.54 9.90
N ASP A 146 -24.89 2.96 9.12
CA ASP A 146 -23.48 3.35 9.03
C ASP A 146 -23.21 4.28 7.84
N LEU A 147 -24.20 4.43 6.95
CA LEU A 147 -24.22 5.44 5.89
C LEU A 147 -24.68 6.76 6.52
N ASN A 148 -23.73 7.62 6.90
CA ASN A 148 -24.01 9.02 7.21
C ASN A 148 -24.37 9.74 5.90
N ILE A 149 -25.60 9.56 5.41
CA ILE A 149 -26.21 10.37 4.33
C ILE A 149 -26.86 11.58 4.98
#